data_AF-A0A543LI55-F1
#
_entry.id   AF-A0A543LI55-F1
#
_cell.length_a   1.000
_cell.length_b   1.000
_cell.length_c   1.000
_cell.angle_alpha   90.00
_cell.angle_beta   90.00
_cell.angle_gamma   90.00
#
_symmetry.space_group_name_H-M   'P 1'
#
loop_
_entity.id
_entity.type
_entity.pdbx_description
1 polymer ?
#
loop_
_entity_poly.entity_id
_entity_poly.type
_entity_poly.pdbx_seq_one_letter_code
_entity_poly.pdbx_strand_id
1 'polypeptide(L)'
;MRHQSLHIQPAVHQHPATRLRTALCLAAACAALAACKPQSAPQQPAAATQQANESFATLVQACTQFVAARTPHVGKADVAGNIVWTKTGYSPAQVQPEVMATESAVTPFVGKIVIKDNEARATAATEAEAQAITLTPAHLLSNRTHTFVYSFDGQQWRWQNGQRLTKIPGQNDRMDELALTEVSAPGPQGFAGCLPANITPPAATK
;
A
#
# COMPACT_ATOMS: atom_id res chain seq x y z
N MET A 1 -24.79 -51.88 -47.87
CA MET A 1 -24.74 -52.87 -48.99
C MET A 1 -23.58 -52.49 -49.92
N ARG A 2 -23.17 -53.34 -50.89
CA ARG A 2 -21.96 -53.13 -51.72
C ARG A 2 -22.26 -52.43 -53.05
N HIS A 3 -21.35 -51.54 -53.48
CA HIS A 3 -20.96 -51.17 -54.85
C HIS A 3 -19.57 -50.49 -54.71
N GLN A 4 -18.46 -50.71 -55.44
CA GLN A 4 -18.14 -51.14 -56.82
C GLN A 4 -18.67 -50.22 -57.93
N SER A 5 -17.87 -49.65 -58.86
CA SER A 5 -16.41 -49.64 -59.13
C SER A 5 -16.05 -48.40 -60.00
N LEU A 6 -14.80 -47.94 -60.14
CA LEU A 6 -13.83 -48.15 -61.25
C LEU A 6 -12.52 -47.35 -60.93
N HIS A 7 -11.30 -47.83 -61.19
CA HIS A 7 -10.39 -47.48 -62.32
C HIS A 7 -10.18 -45.96 -62.57
N ILE A 8 -8.95 -45.42 -62.72
CA ILE A 8 -7.94 -45.69 -63.78
C ILE A 8 -6.48 -45.50 -63.27
N GLN A 9 -5.47 -46.07 -63.95
CA GLN A 9 -3.99 -45.91 -63.72
C GLN A 9 -3.33 -45.17 -64.94
N PRO A 10 -1.99 -45.11 -65.18
CA PRO A 10 -0.79 -45.38 -64.36
C PRO A 10 0.32 -44.29 -64.47
N ALA A 11 1.46 -44.48 -63.78
CA ALA A 11 2.80 -44.11 -64.27
C ALA A 11 3.89 -44.90 -63.52
N VAL A 12 4.92 -45.42 -64.20
CA VAL A 12 6.00 -46.23 -63.58
C VAL A 12 7.36 -45.91 -64.20
N HIS A 13 8.27 -45.32 -63.42
CA HIS A 13 9.73 -45.35 -63.59
C HIS A 13 10.34 -45.69 -62.22
N GLN A 14 10.81 -46.92 -61.99
CA GLN A 14 12.12 -47.47 -62.37
C GLN A 14 13.30 -46.97 -61.49
N HIS A 15 13.60 -47.77 -60.44
CA HIS A 15 14.90 -48.35 -60.02
C HIS A 15 16.24 -47.55 -60.08
N PRO A 16 17.28 -47.95 -59.31
CA PRO A 16 17.36 -49.04 -58.32
C PRO A 16 17.79 -48.60 -56.90
N ALA A 17 17.81 -49.55 -55.96
CA ALA A 17 18.26 -49.35 -54.58
C ALA A 17 19.78 -49.52 -54.40
N THR A 18 20.32 -49.05 -53.27
CA THR A 18 21.46 -49.72 -52.61
C THR A 18 21.35 -49.66 -51.07
N ARG A 19 21.62 -50.83 -50.48
CA ARG A 19 21.91 -51.22 -49.10
C ARG A 19 22.74 -50.18 -48.31
N LEU A 20 22.76 -50.09 -46.98
CA LEU A 20 22.29 -50.90 -45.83
C LEU A 20 22.06 -49.89 -44.65
N ARG A 21 21.80 -50.15 -43.35
CA ARG A 21 21.79 -51.34 -42.46
C ARG A 21 20.85 -51.11 -41.26
N THR A 22 20.54 -52.18 -40.53
CA THR A 22 19.74 -52.15 -39.28
C THR A 22 20.50 -51.68 -38.04
N ALA A 23 19.81 -50.94 -37.18
CA ALA A 23 19.88 -51.06 -35.73
C ALA A 23 18.55 -50.56 -35.12
N LEU A 24 17.88 -51.38 -34.30
CA LEU A 24 16.68 -51.00 -33.57
C LEU A 24 17.01 -51.05 -32.08
N CYS A 25 16.88 -49.93 -31.37
CA CYS A 25 16.96 -49.87 -29.91
C CYS A 25 15.69 -49.23 -29.37
N LEU A 26 14.89 -50.00 -28.61
CA LEU A 26 13.79 -49.46 -27.81
C LEU A 26 14.33 -48.96 -26.47
N ALA A 27 13.91 -47.77 -26.02
CA ALA A 27 13.74 -47.48 -24.58
C ALA A 27 12.93 -46.19 -24.33
N ALA A 28 12.11 -46.24 -23.27
CA ALA A 28 11.80 -45.15 -22.33
C ALA A 28 11.45 -43.74 -22.84
N ALA A 29 10.14 -43.54 -23.08
CA ALA A 29 9.25 -42.60 -22.37
C ALA A 29 9.81 -41.36 -21.59
N CYS A 30 9.05 -40.26 -21.71
CA CYS A 30 8.81 -39.24 -20.67
C CYS A 30 9.99 -38.45 -20.08
N ALA A 31 10.53 -37.48 -20.86
CA ALA A 31 11.43 -36.44 -20.33
C ALA A 31 11.17 -35.02 -20.90
N ALA A 32 9.96 -34.73 -21.39
CA ALA A 32 9.62 -33.44 -22.02
C ALA A 32 9.13 -32.33 -21.04
N LEU A 33 9.20 -32.57 -19.72
CA LEU A 33 8.74 -31.64 -18.67
C LEU A 33 9.89 -31.21 -17.74
N ALA A 34 11.08 -31.00 -18.30
CA ALA A 34 12.27 -30.50 -17.59
C ALA A 34 12.78 -29.14 -18.13
N ALA A 35 12.02 -28.50 -19.03
CA ALA A 35 12.39 -27.22 -19.65
C ALA A 35 11.75 -25.98 -19.00
N CYS A 36 10.95 -26.16 -17.93
CA CYS A 36 10.57 -25.08 -17.04
C CYS A 36 11.81 -24.62 -16.24
N LYS A 37 12.65 -23.79 -16.88
CA LYS A 37 13.53 -22.90 -16.11
C LYS A 37 12.65 -22.15 -15.11
N PRO A 38 13.06 -21.98 -13.84
CA PRO A 38 12.41 -21.00 -12.99
C PRO A 38 12.53 -19.65 -13.70
N GLN A 39 11.40 -19.09 -14.15
CA GLN A 39 11.41 -17.78 -14.75
C GLN A 39 11.75 -16.80 -13.63
N SER A 40 12.96 -16.26 -13.67
CA SER A 40 13.41 -15.24 -12.74
C SER A 40 12.34 -14.15 -12.68
N ALA A 41 11.83 -13.86 -11.48
CA ALA A 41 10.92 -12.74 -11.28
C ALA A 41 11.56 -11.49 -11.93
N PRO A 42 10.82 -10.68 -12.71
CA PRO A 42 11.39 -9.58 -13.47
C PRO A 42 12.29 -8.71 -12.59
N GLN A 43 13.60 -8.73 -12.84
CA GLN A 43 14.55 -8.02 -11.98
C GLN A 43 14.35 -6.52 -12.17
N GLN A 44 13.68 -5.91 -11.20
CA GLN A 44 13.42 -4.48 -11.18
C GLN A 44 14.74 -3.71 -11.39
N PRO A 45 14.81 -2.73 -12.31
CA PRO A 45 16.04 -1.98 -12.53
C PRO A 45 16.54 -1.35 -11.23
N ALA A 46 17.81 -1.54 -10.90
CA ALA A 46 18.38 -1.09 -9.62
C ALA A 46 18.14 0.42 -9.36
N ALA A 47 18.21 1.23 -10.42
CA ALA A 47 17.88 2.65 -10.37
C ALA A 47 16.41 2.95 -9.99
N ALA A 48 15.45 2.14 -10.45
CA ALA A 48 14.04 2.29 -10.09
C ALA A 48 13.80 1.89 -8.62
N THR A 49 14.48 0.85 -8.14
CA THR A 49 14.48 0.46 -6.72
C THR A 49 15.07 1.55 -5.83
N GLN A 50 16.19 2.16 -6.26
CA GLN A 50 16.82 3.28 -5.55
C GLN A 50 15.88 4.50 -5.52
N GLN A 51 15.36 4.93 -6.67
CA GLN A 51 14.42 6.06 -6.78
C GLN A 51 13.18 5.87 -5.92
N ALA A 52 12.58 4.67 -5.91
CA ALA A 52 11.41 4.37 -5.09
C ALA A 52 11.73 4.50 -3.59
N ASN A 53 12.85 3.92 -3.14
CA ASN A 53 13.28 3.97 -1.74
C ASN A 53 13.65 5.39 -1.28
N GLU A 54 14.40 6.15 -2.07
CA GLU A 54 14.82 7.52 -1.74
C GLU A 54 13.62 8.47 -1.68
N SER A 55 12.72 8.41 -2.68
CA SER A 55 11.49 9.22 -2.67
C SER A 55 10.50 8.82 -1.58
N PHE A 56 10.46 7.54 -1.18
CA PHE A 56 9.67 7.12 -0.03
C PHE A 56 10.28 7.61 1.28
N ALA A 57 11.61 7.58 1.41
CA ALA A 57 12.29 8.15 2.58
C ALA A 57 12.01 9.66 2.73
N THR A 58 11.93 10.41 1.62
CA THR A 58 11.49 11.82 1.64
C THR A 58 10.05 11.97 2.14
N LEU A 59 9.11 11.14 1.65
CA LEU A 59 7.72 11.13 2.12
C LEU A 59 7.60 10.80 3.62
N VAL A 60 8.37 9.81 4.08
CA VAL A 60 8.43 9.40 5.49
C VAL A 60 9.03 10.50 6.36
N GLN A 61 10.05 11.21 5.88
CA GLN A 61 10.64 12.36 6.56
C GLN A 61 9.63 13.51 6.70
N ALA A 62 8.94 13.88 5.61
CA ALA A 62 7.89 14.91 5.63
C ALA A 62 6.75 14.53 6.59
N CYS A 63 6.31 13.27 6.56
CA CYS A 63 5.30 12.73 7.46
C CYS A 63 5.75 12.82 8.93
N THR A 64 6.99 12.41 9.22
CA THR A 64 7.58 12.45 10.57
C THR A 64 7.70 13.89 11.10
N GLN A 65 8.16 14.82 10.27
CA GLN A 65 8.24 16.24 10.61
C GLN A 65 6.85 16.83 10.88
N PHE A 66 5.86 16.51 10.04
CA PHE A 66 4.49 16.97 10.21
C PHE A 66 3.86 16.45 11.51
N VAL A 67 3.93 15.15 11.80
CA VAL A 67 3.32 14.60 13.02
C VAL A 67 4.04 15.02 14.31
N ALA A 68 5.33 15.33 14.24
CA ALA A 68 6.11 15.87 15.36
C ALA A 68 5.87 17.38 15.58
N ALA A 69 5.51 18.14 14.54
CA ALA A 69 5.17 19.56 14.63
C ALA A 69 3.73 19.82 15.16
N ARG A 70 2.92 18.79 15.38
CA ARG A 70 1.54 18.92 15.89
C ARG A 70 1.55 19.40 17.35
N THR A 71 1.23 20.68 17.55
CA THR A 71 0.99 21.24 18.88
C THR A 71 -0.35 20.79 19.45
N PRO A 72 -0.52 20.75 20.79
CA PRO A 72 -1.83 20.70 21.41
C PRO A 72 -2.67 21.91 21.00
N HIS A 73 -3.96 21.69 20.76
CA HIS A 73 -4.92 22.72 20.36
C HIS A 73 -6.13 22.74 21.29
N VAL A 74 -6.83 23.88 21.32
CA VAL A 74 -8.12 24.02 21.99
C VAL A 74 -9.22 24.13 20.96
N GLY A 75 -10.37 23.53 21.25
CA GLY A 75 -11.58 23.64 20.45
C GLY A 75 -12.81 23.26 21.26
N LYS A 76 -13.99 23.40 20.65
CA LYS A 76 -15.25 22.89 21.22
C LYS A 76 -15.46 21.46 20.76
N ALA A 77 -15.89 20.59 21.66
CA ALA A 77 -16.29 19.22 21.35
C ALA A 77 -17.62 18.90 22.03
N ASP A 78 -18.43 18.05 21.39
CA ASP A 78 -19.54 17.40 22.07
C ASP A 78 -18.99 16.30 22.99
N VAL A 79 -19.37 16.36 24.26
CA VAL A 79 -19.17 15.30 25.24
C VAL A 79 -20.52 14.98 25.88
N ALA A 80 -21.11 13.85 25.46
CA ALA A 80 -22.41 13.36 25.92
C ALA A 80 -23.56 14.39 25.79
N GLY A 81 -23.65 15.05 24.64
CA GLY A 81 -24.68 16.05 24.32
C GLY A 81 -24.38 17.46 24.85
N ASN A 82 -23.21 17.68 25.45
CA ASN A 82 -22.78 18.97 25.99
C ASN A 82 -21.59 19.50 25.21
N ILE A 83 -21.69 20.72 24.66
CA ILE A 83 -20.59 21.39 23.97
C ILE A 83 -19.63 21.99 25.01
N VAL A 84 -18.49 21.35 25.21
CA VAL A 84 -17.47 21.76 26.19
C VAL A 84 -16.19 22.22 25.50
N TRP A 85 -15.46 23.14 26.14
CA TRP A 85 -14.11 23.48 25.70
C TRP A 85 -13.15 22.34 26.02
N THR A 86 -12.30 22.01 25.06
CA THR A 86 -11.47 20.82 25.08
C THR A 86 -10.06 21.17 24.63
N LYS A 87 -9.05 20.83 25.43
CA LYS A 87 -7.65 20.77 24.97
C LYS A 87 -7.33 19.36 24.51
N THR A 88 -6.89 19.23 23.27
CA THR A 88 -6.48 17.97 22.66
C THR A 88 -5.00 18.06 22.30
N GLY A 89 -4.21 17.06 22.67
CA GLY A 89 -2.79 17.00 22.36
C GLY A 89 -2.31 15.58 22.09
N TYR A 90 -1.10 15.49 21.55
CA TYR A 90 -0.56 14.25 21.01
C TYR A 90 0.78 13.90 21.65
N SER A 91 1.04 12.62 21.87
CA SER A 91 2.40 12.17 22.22
C SER A 91 3.33 12.35 21.00
N PRO A 92 4.66 12.29 21.20
CA PRO A 92 5.57 11.95 20.12
C PRO A 92 5.06 10.67 19.43
N ALA A 93 4.89 10.73 18.12
CA ALA A 93 4.33 9.64 17.33
C ALA A 93 5.45 8.80 16.70
N GLN A 94 5.32 7.47 16.73
CA GLN A 94 6.26 6.59 16.05
C GLN A 94 5.79 6.37 14.61
N VAL A 95 6.55 6.91 13.65
CA VAL A 95 6.37 6.64 12.22
C VAL A 95 7.22 5.43 11.84
N GLN A 96 6.61 4.42 11.22
CA GLN A 96 7.25 3.19 10.78
C GLN A 96 7.04 2.99 9.27
N PRO A 97 8.10 3.08 8.44
CA PRO A 97 8.01 2.85 7.00
C PRO A 97 8.21 1.39 6.62
N GLU A 98 7.59 0.97 5.53
CA GLU A 98 7.80 -0.32 4.88
C GLU A 98 7.65 -0.14 3.35
N VAL A 99 8.54 -0.72 2.57
CA VAL A 99 8.48 -0.74 1.10
C VAL A 99 8.64 -2.18 0.63
N MET A 100 7.76 -2.60 -0.28
CA MET A 100 7.77 -3.92 -0.90
C MET A 100 7.81 -3.77 -2.42
N ALA A 101 8.69 -4.52 -3.08
CA ALA A 101 8.59 -4.72 -4.52
C ALA A 101 7.39 -5.61 -4.86
N THR A 102 6.80 -5.40 -6.04
CA THR A 102 5.74 -6.25 -6.60
C THR A 102 6.12 -6.74 -7.99
N GLU A 103 5.45 -7.78 -8.48
CA GLU A 103 5.62 -8.31 -9.84
C GLU A 103 4.94 -7.43 -10.93
N SER A 104 4.24 -6.36 -10.53
CA SER A 104 3.50 -5.48 -11.43
C SER A 104 4.41 -4.40 -12.01
N ALA A 105 4.64 -4.43 -13.33
CA ALA A 105 5.35 -3.36 -14.03
C ALA A 105 4.64 -1.99 -14.00
N VAL A 106 3.35 -1.95 -13.63
CA VAL A 106 2.55 -0.71 -13.51
C VAL A 106 2.61 -0.15 -12.08
N THR A 107 2.82 -1.01 -11.08
CA THR A 107 2.95 -0.64 -9.67
C THR A 107 4.16 -1.35 -9.04
N PRO A 108 5.39 -1.10 -9.54
CA PRO A 108 6.57 -1.87 -9.15
C PRO A 108 6.85 -1.90 -7.65
N PHE A 109 6.42 -0.87 -6.89
CA PHE A 109 6.52 -0.89 -5.43
C PHE A 109 5.20 -0.51 -4.76
N VAL A 110 4.95 -1.11 -3.60
CA VAL A 110 3.94 -0.71 -2.63
C VAL A 110 4.66 -0.21 -1.38
N GLY A 111 4.20 0.91 -0.86
CA GLY A 111 4.72 1.56 0.34
C GLY A 111 3.65 1.59 1.42
N LYS A 112 4.06 1.50 2.68
CA LYS A 112 3.19 1.60 3.84
C LYS A 112 3.85 2.47 4.90
N ILE A 113 3.08 3.40 5.46
CA ILE A 113 3.48 4.18 6.64
C ILE A 113 2.51 3.85 7.76
N VAL A 114 3.04 3.36 8.88
CA VAL A 114 2.28 3.11 10.11
C VAL A 114 2.66 4.15 11.16
N ILE A 115 1.71 4.96 11.60
CA ILE A 115 1.89 5.99 12.61
C ILE A 115 1.19 5.57 13.90
N LYS A 116 1.98 5.24 14.92
CA LYS A 116 1.48 5.02 16.29
C LYS A 116 1.47 6.35 17.03
N ASP A 117 0.28 6.75 17.45
CA ASP A 117 -0.04 8.07 18.00
C ASP A 117 -0.87 7.89 19.28
N ASN A 118 -0.81 8.82 20.22
CA ASN A 118 -1.67 8.80 21.41
C ASN A 118 -2.36 10.15 21.54
N GLU A 119 -3.69 10.14 21.69
CA GLU A 119 -4.43 11.36 21.99
C GLU A 119 -4.65 11.50 23.49
N ALA A 120 -4.16 12.60 24.05
CA ALA A 120 -4.53 13.08 25.37
C ALA A 120 -5.57 14.20 25.24
N ARG A 121 -6.62 14.17 26.07
CA ARG A 121 -7.74 15.10 26.00
C ARG A 121 -8.17 15.55 27.40
N ALA A 122 -8.45 16.84 27.55
CA ALA A 122 -8.94 17.44 28.78
C ALA A 122 -10.05 18.45 28.49
N THR A 123 -11.03 18.58 29.38
CA THR A 123 -12.21 19.45 29.20
C THR A 123 -12.29 20.55 30.25
N ALA A 124 -12.83 21.72 29.89
CA ALA A 124 -13.06 22.86 30.77
C ALA A 124 -14.37 23.60 30.43
N ALA A 125 -14.79 24.52 31.31
CA ALA A 125 -15.97 25.36 31.09
C ALA A 125 -15.70 26.52 30.12
N THR A 126 -14.46 27.01 30.04
CA THR A 126 -14.05 28.12 29.18
C THR A 126 -12.82 27.81 28.31
N GLU A 127 -12.64 28.59 27.25
CA GLU A 127 -11.49 28.50 26.35
C GLU A 127 -10.16 28.82 27.07
N ALA A 128 -10.17 29.81 27.98
CA ALA A 128 -8.99 30.23 28.73
C ALA A 128 -8.52 29.15 29.71
N GLU A 129 -9.45 28.50 30.42
CA GLU A 129 -9.14 27.34 31.27
C GLU A 129 -8.60 26.18 30.42
N ALA A 130 -9.28 25.84 29.31
CA ALA A 130 -8.82 24.79 28.41
C ALA A 130 -7.39 25.07 27.89
N GLN A 131 -7.10 26.32 27.51
CA GLN A 131 -5.76 26.71 27.05
C GLN A 131 -4.71 26.60 28.17
N ALA A 132 -5.07 26.88 29.42
CA ALA A 132 -4.19 26.75 30.58
C ALA A 132 -3.91 25.30 31.02
N ILE A 133 -4.70 24.29 30.60
CA ILE A 133 -4.47 22.89 31.03
C ILE A 133 -3.12 22.37 30.52
N THR A 134 -2.28 21.89 31.43
CA THR A 134 -1.15 21.01 31.11
C THR A 134 -1.66 19.58 30.94
N LEU A 135 -1.55 19.03 29.73
CA LEU A 135 -1.87 17.62 29.49
C LEU A 135 -0.83 16.70 30.15
N THR A 136 -1.31 15.61 30.74
CA THR A 136 -0.50 14.63 31.50
C THR A 136 -0.92 13.21 31.12
N PRO A 137 -0.18 12.15 31.51
CA PRO A 137 -0.58 10.77 31.21
C PRO A 137 -1.97 10.37 31.71
N ALA A 138 -2.50 11.02 32.76
CA ALA A 138 -3.87 10.80 33.25
C ALA A 138 -4.96 11.29 32.28
N HIS A 139 -4.61 12.12 31.30
CA HIS A 139 -5.49 12.62 30.24
C HIS A 139 -5.46 11.74 28.98
N LEU A 140 -4.72 10.63 28.96
CA LEU A 140 -4.64 9.70 27.83
C LEU A 140 -6.01 9.08 27.54
N LEU A 141 -6.63 9.47 26.41
CA LEU A 141 -7.95 9.02 26.02
C LEU A 141 -7.91 7.86 25.02
N SER A 142 -6.93 7.85 24.10
CA SER A 142 -6.79 6.76 23.13
C SER A 142 -5.35 6.52 22.68
N ASN A 143 -5.04 5.26 22.41
CA ASN A 143 -3.92 4.86 21.56
C ASN A 143 -4.46 4.64 20.14
N ARG A 144 -3.77 5.18 19.14
CA ARG A 144 -4.20 5.15 17.73
C ARG A 144 -3.08 4.64 16.84
N THR A 145 -3.44 3.81 15.88
CA THR A 145 -2.54 3.40 14.79
C THR A 145 -3.18 3.79 13.47
N HIS A 146 -2.52 4.70 12.75
CA HIS A 146 -2.91 5.14 11.42
C HIS A 146 -2.03 4.44 10.39
N THR A 147 -2.62 3.66 9.49
CA THR A 147 -1.92 2.99 8.39
C THR A 147 -2.26 3.71 7.10
N PHE A 148 -1.25 4.11 6.33
CA PHE A 148 -1.40 4.70 5.01
C PHE A 148 -0.72 3.78 3.98
N VAL A 149 -1.40 3.52 2.86
CA VAL A 149 -0.89 2.66 1.79
C VAL A 149 -0.70 3.48 0.51
N TYR A 150 0.41 3.22 -0.17
CA TYR A 150 0.84 3.92 -1.37
C TYR A 150 1.28 2.93 -2.44
N SER A 151 1.12 3.30 -3.71
CA SER A 151 1.79 2.62 -4.83
C SER A 151 2.77 3.57 -5.52
N PHE A 152 3.86 3.02 -6.04
CA PHE A 152 4.80 3.73 -6.89
C PHE A 152 4.54 3.35 -8.34
N ASP A 153 4.24 4.31 -9.21
CA ASP A 153 3.90 4.08 -10.62
C ASP A 153 5.13 4.01 -11.55
N GLY A 154 6.32 3.84 -10.98
CA GLY A 154 7.59 3.95 -11.69
C GLY A 154 8.15 5.37 -11.77
N GLN A 155 7.39 6.40 -11.35
CA GLN A 155 7.83 7.79 -11.31
C GLN A 155 7.59 8.46 -9.94
N GLN A 156 6.41 8.27 -9.37
CA GLN A 156 5.97 8.93 -8.13
C GLN A 156 5.13 8.00 -7.24
N TRP A 157 5.11 8.33 -5.95
CA TRP A 157 4.22 7.71 -4.97
C TRP A 157 2.81 8.31 -5.06
N ARG A 158 1.80 7.45 -5.00
CA ARG A 158 0.38 7.79 -4.96
C ARG A 158 -0.26 7.15 -3.74
N TRP A 159 -0.89 7.94 -2.88
CA TRP A 159 -1.75 7.41 -1.80
C TRP A 159 -2.92 6.64 -2.42
N GLN A 160 -3.22 5.47 -1.86
CA GLN A 160 -4.30 4.59 -2.32
C GLN A 160 -5.47 4.59 -1.34
N ASN A 161 -5.17 4.33 -0.06
CA ASN A 161 -6.13 4.42 1.04
C ASN A 161 -5.40 4.54 2.39
N GLY A 162 -6.17 4.68 3.47
CA GLY A 162 -5.67 4.60 4.83
C GLY A 162 -6.72 4.11 5.82
N GLN A 163 -6.27 3.74 7.01
CA GLN A 163 -7.12 3.19 8.07
C GLN A 163 -6.65 3.66 9.45
N ARG A 164 -7.58 3.96 10.35
CA ARG A 164 -7.35 4.33 11.74
C ARG A 164 -7.90 3.25 12.68
N LEU A 165 -7.01 2.53 13.34
CA LEU A 165 -7.35 1.74 14.53
C LEU A 165 -7.28 2.64 15.77
N THR A 166 -8.37 2.72 16.53
CA THR A 166 -8.48 3.51 17.77
C THR A 166 -8.81 2.58 18.94
N LYS A 167 -7.99 2.61 19.98
CA LYS A 167 -8.16 1.86 21.23
C LYS A 167 -8.47 2.84 22.36
N ILE A 168 -9.64 2.71 22.98
CA ILE A 168 -10.10 3.55 24.11
C ILE A 168 -10.28 2.63 25.32
N PRO A 169 -9.74 2.96 26.51
CA PRO A 169 -9.94 2.17 27.72
C PRO A 169 -11.42 1.97 28.06
N GLY A 170 -11.81 0.71 28.34
CA GLY A 170 -13.20 0.37 28.66
C GLY A 170 -14.17 0.37 27.47
N GLN A 171 -13.66 0.44 26.23
CA GLN A 171 -14.44 0.34 24.99
C GLN A 171 -13.84 -0.71 24.06
N ASN A 172 -14.62 -1.15 23.06
CA ASN A 172 -14.10 -2.01 22.00
C ASN A 172 -13.16 -1.25 21.06
N ASP A 173 -12.18 -1.96 20.49
CA ASP A 173 -11.35 -1.45 19.39
C ASP A 173 -12.23 -0.97 18.23
N ARG A 174 -12.02 0.27 17.77
CA ARG A 174 -12.71 0.84 16.61
C ARG A 174 -11.75 0.97 15.42
N MET A 175 -12.21 0.54 14.26
CA MET A 175 -11.45 0.59 12.99
C MET A 175 -12.23 1.42 11.97
N ASP A 176 -11.68 2.56 11.57
CA ASP A 176 -12.25 3.47 10.57
C ASP A 176 -11.38 3.49 9.31
N GLU A 177 -11.98 3.65 8.13
CA GLU A 177 -11.26 4.11 6.94
C GLU A 177 -10.90 5.60 7.09
N LEU A 178 -9.75 6.02 6.56
CA LEU A 178 -9.34 7.43 6.54
C LEU A 178 -9.72 8.08 5.22
N ALA A 179 -10.66 9.03 5.27
CA ALA A 179 -11.06 9.78 4.08
C ALA A 179 -9.94 10.74 3.64
N LEU A 180 -9.75 10.92 2.33
CA LEU A 180 -8.70 11.81 1.80
C LEU A 180 -8.79 13.23 2.39
N THR A 181 -9.99 13.74 2.66
CA THR A 181 -10.24 15.04 3.28
C THR A 181 -9.76 15.14 4.73
N GLU A 182 -9.83 14.06 5.51
CA GLU A 182 -9.23 13.99 6.86
C GLU A 182 -7.70 13.95 6.76
N VAL A 183 -7.16 13.16 5.83
CA VAL A 183 -5.72 13.01 5.64
C VAL A 183 -5.08 14.31 5.14
N SER A 184 -5.70 14.98 4.17
CA SER A 184 -5.22 16.25 3.60
C SER A 184 -5.45 17.47 4.49
N ALA A 185 -6.13 17.31 5.64
CA ALA A 185 -6.40 18.44 6.53
C ALA A 185 -5.09 19.02 7.10
N PRO A 186 -4.93 20.36 7.09
CA PRO A 186 -3.76 21.02 7.67
C PRO A 186 -3.84 21.04 9.21
N GLY A 187 -2.71 21.29 9.86
CA GLY A 187 -2.64 21.43 11.32
C GLY A 187 -2.73 20.09 12.07
N PRO A 188 -3.01 20.13 13.39
CA PRO A 188 -2.72 19.02 14.28
C PRO A 188 -3.72 17.85 14.24
N GLN A 189 -4.83 17.98 13.51
CA GLN A 189 -5.88 16.95 13.40
C GLN A 189 -5.72 16.04 12.16
N GLY A 190 -5.09 16.55 11.09
CA GLY A 190 -4.86 15.81 9.85
C GLY A 190 -3.46 15.21 9.73
N PHE A 191 -3.12 14.78 8.53
CA PHE A 191 -1.86 14.09 8.21
C PHE A 191 -1.26 14.56 6.87
N ALA A 192 -1.43 15.84 6.53
CA ALA A 192 -1.13 16.35 5.18
C ALA A 192 0.33 16.12 4.74
N GLY A 193 1.30 16.20 5.66
CA GLY A 193 2.71 15.89 5.38
C GLY A 193 3.01 14.41 5.09
N CYS A 194 2.04 13.51 5.31
CA CYS A 194 2.09 12.10 4.95
C CYS A 194 1.47 11.82 3.57
N LEU A 195 1.02 12.83 2.84
CA LEU A 195 0.61 12.72 1.44
C LEU A 195 1.78 13.07 0.50
N PRO A 196 1.99 12.33 -0.60
CA PRO A 196 2.83 12.76 -1.71
C PRO A 196 2.47 14.19 -2.17
N ALA A 197 3.49 15.02 -2.40
CA ALA A 197 3.35 16.47 -2.64
C ALA A 197 2.47 16.85 -3.85
N ASN A 198 2.24 15.92 -4.78
CA ASN A 198 1.42 16.13 -5.99
C ASN A 198 -0.08 15.82 -5.77
N ILE A 199 -0.52 15.52 -4.54
CA ILE A 199 -1.93 15.29 -4.22
C ILE A 199 -2.64 16.64 -4.05
N THR A 200 -3.09 17.19 -5.17
CA THR A 200 -4.03 18.32 -5.21
C THR A 200 -5.30 17.94 -4.44
N PRO A 201 -5.67 18.67 -3.36
CA PRO A 201 -6.94 18.46 -2.71
C PRO A 201 -8.10 18.71 -3.68
N PRO A 202 -9.21 17.94 -3.62
CA PRO A 202 -10.40 18.30 -4.39
C PRO A 202 -10.82 19.73 -4.04
N ALA A 203 -11.05 20.56 -5.06
CA ALA A 203 -11.32 21.98 -4.87
C ALA A 203 -12.53 22.17 -3.95
N ALA A 204 -12.35 22.93 -2.86
CA ALA A 204 -13.40 23.14 -1.87
C ALA A 204 -14.59 23.87 -2.50
N THR A 205 -15.67 23.14 -2.74
CA THR A 205 -16.98 23.70 -3.09
C THR A 205 -17.47 24.57 -1.94
N LYS A 206 -17.80 25.82 -2.26
CA LYS A 206 -18.47 26.78 -1.38
C LYS A 206 -19.98 26.65 -1.50
#